data_AF-A0A936BAG4-F1
#
_entry.id   AF-A0A936BAG4-F1
#
_cell.length_a   1.000
_cell.length_b   1.000
_cell.length_c   1.000
_cell.angle_alpha   90.00
_cell.angle_beta   90.00
_cell.angle_gamma   90.00
#
_symmetry.space_group_name_H-M   'P 1'
#
loop_
_entity.id
_entity.type
_entity.pdbx_description
1 polymer ?
#
loop_
_entity_poly.entity_id
_entity_poly.type
_entity_poly.pdbx_seq_one_letter_code
_entity_poly.pdbx_strand_id
1 'polypeptide(L)'
;MLTRTELIAALQAALEPLPYVYALWEGGSAAFGRLDGYSDLDLQLVVDDEQADEAMQVITDTLAALSPITHRYDVPQPAWHGHTQSFFRLRDASEFLLVDCAVMKLSNPNRFLEREIHGQPLVYFDKTGVTAAPAWDGAAWEMRVARRRADLREMLPIFANFPEKELQRGQAIDALGYYNGLLVRSLVELLRLRHDPTRHHFGLRYLYHILPAQEVARLEPLCFVADAADLRRKTAAVLAWCEELLGYQ
;
A
#
# COMPACT_ATOMS: atom_id res chain seq x y z
N MET A 1 2.36 -26.94 -8.44
CA MET A 1 2.35 -25.46 -8.48
C MET A 1 3.18 -25.00 -7.30
N LEU A 2 4.16 -24.15 -7.54
CA LEU A 2 5.03 -23.58 -6.51
C LEU A 2 4.19 -22.83 -5.48
N THR A 3 4.54 -23.07 -4.22
CA THR A 3 3.92 -22.45 -3.05
C THR A 3 4.77 -21.31 -2.51
N ARG A 4 4.14 -20.43 -1.72
CA ARG A 4 4.84 -19.37 -0.99
C ARG A 4 5.97 -19.93 -0.12
N THR A 5 5.68 -20.99 0.62
CA THR A 5 6.64 -21.64 1.52
C THR A 5 7.87 -22.18 0.79
N GLU A 6 7.69 -22.78 -0.38
CA GLU A 6 8.82 -23.26 -1.20
C GLU A 6 9.69 -22.11 -1.71
N LEU A 7 9.08 -21.01 -2.18
CA LEU A 7 9.81 -19.82 -2.62
C LEU A 7 10.62 -19.19 -1.48
N ILE A 8 9.98 -18.98 -0.33
CA ILE A 8 10.61 -18.43 0.87
C ILE A 8 11.78 -19.31 1.32
N ALA A 9 11.57 -20.62 1.43
CA ALA A 9 12.60 -21.54 1.90
C ALA A 9 13.84 -21.53 0.98
N ALA A 10 13.63 -21.50 -0.34
CA ALA A 10 14.72 -21.40 -1.30
C ALA A 10 15.47 -20.07 -1.22
N LEU A 11 14.74 -18.95 -1.13
CA LEU A 11 15.33 -17.62 -0.98
C LEU A 11 16.10 -17.48 0.33
N GLN A 12 15.55 -17.97 1.44
CA GLN A 12 16.24 -17.99 2.72
C GLN A 12 17.53 -18.81 2.64
N ALA A 13 17.48 -20.02 2.08
CA ALA A 13 18.66 -20.87 1.95
C ALA A 13 19.77 -20.24 1.09
N ALA A 14 19.40 -19.46 0.06
CA ALA A 14 20.35 -18.74 -0.79
C ALA A 14 20.91 -17.47 -0.14
N LEU A 15 20.08 -16.73 0.59
CA LEU A 15 20.41 -15.40 1.11
C LEU A 15 21.04 -15.41 2.51
N GLU A 16 20.58 -16.30 3.39
CA GLU A 16 21.03 -16.35 4.77
C GLU A 16 22.54 -16.65 4.92
N PRO A 17 23.19 -17.47 4.08
CA PRO A 17 24.64 -17.68 4.18
C PRO A 17 25.49 -16.47 3.76
N LEU A 18 24.93 -15.52 3.01
CA LEU A 18 25.69 -14.41 2.43
C LEU A 18 26.10 -13.40 3.51
N PRO A 19 27.38 -13.04 3.64
CA PRO A 19 27.86 -12.22 4.75
C PRO A 19 27.38 -10.76 4.67
N TYR A 20 27.06 -10.28 3.47
CA TYR A 20 26.56 -8.92 3.23
C TYR A 20 25.04 -8.79 3.37
N VAL A 21 24.33 -9.89 3.67
CA VAL A 21 22.88 -9.92 3.87
C VAL A 21 22.57 -10.02 5.35
N TYR A 22 21.80 -9.07 5.88
CA TYR A 22 21.59 -8.94 7.33
C TYR A 22 20.26 -9.50 7.81
N ALA A 23 19.18 -9.29 7.06
CA ALA A 23 17.86 -9.77 7.43
C ALA A 23 16.96 -9.95 6.21
N LEU A 24 16.02 -10.88 6.33
CA LEU A 24 14.94 -11.12 5.38
C LEU A 24 13.63 -11.26 6.18
N TRP A 25 12.61 -10.50 5.80
CA TRP A 25 11.29 -10.58 6.40
C TRP A 25 10.18 -10.35 5.37
N GLU A 26 8.96 -10.68 5.78
CA GLU A 26 7.75 -10.41 5.02
C GLU A 26 6.90 -9.31 5.67
N GLY A 27 6.44 -8.39 4.82
CA GLY A 27 5.51 -7.31 5.15
C GLY A 27 4.08 -7.64 4.73
N GLY A 28 3.36 -6.63 4.26
CA GLY A 28 2.07 -6.80 3.58
C GLY A 28 1.02 -7.59 4.36
N SER A 29 0.29 -8.46 3.67
CA SER A 29 -0.77 -9.29 4.27
C SER A 29 -0.24 -10.25 5.35
N ALA A 30 1.01 -10.72 5.23
CA ALA A 30 1.64 -11.55 6.26
C ALA A 30 1.77 -10.80 7.58
N ALA A 31 2.20 -9.54 7.53
CA ALA A 31 2.40 -8.73 8.73
C ALA A 31 1.12 -8.41 9.51
N PHE A 32 -0.05 -8.58 8.88
CA PHE A 32 -1.36 -8.42 9.52
C PHE A 32 -2.06 -9.75 9.84
N GLY A 33 -1.44 -10.90 9.54
CA GLY A 33 -2.08 -12.21 9.70
C GLY A 33 -3.27 -12.41 8.75
N ARG A 34 -3.22 -11.83 7.55
CA ARG A 34 -4.31 -11.79 6.56
C ARG A 34 -4.02 -12.57 5.28
N LEU A 35 -3.04 -13.48 5.32
CA LEU A 35 -2.70 -14.29 4.15
C LEU A 35 -3.89 -15.14 3.70
N ASP A 36 -4.10 -15.16 2.39
CA ASP A 36 -5.09 -15.99 1.70
C ASP A 36 -4.55 -16.47 0.34
N GLY A 37 -5.40 -17.12 -0.46
CA GLY A 37 -5.03 -17.63 -1.79
C GLY A 37 -4.76 -16.56 -2.85
N TYR A 38 -5.04 -15.29 -2.55
CA TYR A 38 -4.84 -14.15 -3.44
C TYR A 38 -3.66 -13.25 -3.01
N SER A 39 -2.98 -13.63 -1.94
CA SER A 39 -1.87 -12.86 -1.37
C SER A 39 -0.57 -13.06 -2.15
N ASP A 40 0.04 -11.95 -2.54
CA ASP A 40 1.40 -11.85 -3.02
C ASP A 40 2.43 -11.98 -1.89
N LEU A 41 3.69 -12.16 -2.27
CA LEU A 41 4.82 -12.36 -1.37
C LEU A 41 5.62 -11.05 -1.29
N ASP A 42 5.39 -10.27 -0.22
CA ASP A 42 6.02 -8.97 0.04
C ASP A 42 7.33 -9.14 0.83
N LEU A 43 8.46 -9.39 0.16
CA LEU A 43 9.75 -9.60 0.79
C LEU A 43 10.59 -8.32 0.90
N GLN A 44 11.21 -8.17 2.05
CA GLN A 44 12.18 -7.11 2.32
C GLN A 44 13.51 -7.70 2.77
N LEU A 45 14.60 -7.21 2.20
CA LEU A 45 15.96 -7.66 2.46
C LEU A 45 16.83 -6.47 2.86
N VAL A 46 17.67 -6.60 3.89
CA VAL A 46 18.69 -5.59 4.22
C VAL A 46 20.07 -6.11 3.88
N VAL A 47 20.84 -5.30 3.15
CA VAL A 47 22.19 -5.65 2.66
C VAL A 47 23.18 -4.50 2.79
N ASP A 48 24.47 -4.79 2.66
CA ASP A 48 25.49 -3.75 2.47
C ASP A 48 25.14 -2.84 1.29
N ASP A 49 25.43 -1.54 1.42
CA ASP A 49 24.99 -0.50 0.48
C ASP A 49 25.40 -0.75 -0.99
N GLU A 50 26.54 -1.38 -1.20
CA GLU A 50 27.11 -1.69 -2.53
C GLU A 50 26.63 -3.05 -3.09
N GLN A 51 25.88 -3.82 -2.30
CA GLN A 51 25.48 -5.20 -2.63
C GLN A 51 24.00 -5.34 -3.03
N ALA A 52 23.29 -4.22 -3.21
CA ALA A 52 21.87 -4.25 -3.56
C ALA A 52 21.60 -4.96 -4.89
N ASP A 53 22.41 -4.69 -5.91
CA ASP A 53 22.25 -5.29 -7.24
C ASP A 53 22.65 -6.77 -7.26
N GLU A 54 23.75 -7.11 -6.57
CA GLU A 54 24.20 -8.50 -6.40
C GLU A 54 23.14 -9.34 -5.67
N ALA A 55 22.57 -8.82 -4.58
CA ALA A 55 21.49 -9.51 -3.87
C ALA A 55 20.25 -9.71 -4.75
N MET A 56 19.88 -8.72 -5.56
CA MET A 56 18.78 -8.85 -6.51
C MET A 56 19.08 -9.90 -7.60
N GLN A 57 20.34 -10.03 -8.02
CA GLN A 57 20.76 -11.08 -8.94
C GLN A 57 20.62 -12.47 -8.29
N VAL A 58 21.07 -12.65 -7.04
CA VAL A 58 20.87 -13.90 -6.29
C VAL A 58 19.39 -14.27 -6.17
N ILE A 59 18.52 -13.31 -5.85
CA ILE A 59 17.06 -13.52 -5.81
C ILE A 59 16.57 -14.00 -7.18
N THR A 60 16.96 -13.32 -8.25
CA THR A 60 16.54 -13.65 -9.61
C THR A 60 16.96 -15.06 -10.01
N ASP A 61 18.21 -15.44 -9.75
CA ASP A 61 18.74 -16.76 -10.09
C ASP A 61 18.08 -17.86 -9.26
N THR A 62 17.83 -17.60 -7.98
CA THR A 62 17.12 -18.53 -7.09
C THR A 62 15.70 -18.77 -7.58
N LEU A 63 14.97 -17.72 -7.95
CA LEU A 63 13.62 -17.84 -8.49
C LEU A 63 13.62 -18.57 -9.85
N ALA A 64 14.55 -18.24 -10.74
CA ALA A 64 14.68 -18.87 -12.05
C ALA A 64 15.01 -20.37 -11.98
N ALA A 65 15.75 -20.79 -10.94
CA ALA A 65 16.05 -22.20 -10.69
C ALA A 65 14.81 -23.01 -10.26
N LEU A 66 13.83 -22.38 -9.62
CA LEU A 66 12.58 -23.02 -9.19
C LEU A 66 11.55 -23.09 -10.33
N SER A 67 11.43 -22.01 -11.11
CA SER A 67 10.51 -21.92 -12.25
C SER A 67 10.98 -20.82 -13.19
N PRO A 68 10.73 -20.95 -14.52
CA PRO A 68 10.93 -19.85 -15.44
C PRO A 68 10.18 -18.59 -15.01
N ILE A 69 10.91 -17.47 -15.01
CA ILE A 69 10.38 -16.14 -14.80
C ILE A 69 9.71 -15.72 -16.11
N THR A 70 8.40 -15.53 -16.07
CA THR A 70 7.62 -15.11 -17.25
C THR A 70 7.66 -13.59 -17.41
N HIS A 71 7.69 -12.87 -16.29
CA HIS A 71 7.75 -11.42 -16.26
C HIS A 71 8.59 -10.97 -15.08
N ARG A 72 9.40 -9.94 -15.33
CA ARG A 72 10.10 -9.15 -14.32
C ARG A 72 9.81 -7.69 -14.59
N TYR A 73 9.50 -6.93 -13.54
CA TYR A 73 9.41 -5.49 -13.60
C TYR A 73 10.31 -4.89 -12.53
N ASP A 74 11.31 -4.11 -12.95
CA ASP A 74 12.20 -3.38 -12.07
C ASP A 74 11.66 -1.96 -11.86
N VAL A 75 11.56 -1.53 -10.60
CA VAL A 75 11.15 -0.16 -10.27
C VAL A 75 12.26 0.80 -10.71
N PRO A 76 11.96 1.81 -11.54
CA PRO A 76 12.94 2.77 -12.02
C PRO A 76 13.68 3.48 -10.88
N GLN A 77 15.00 3.61 -11.03
CA GLN A 77 15.86 4.27 -10.05
C GLN A 77 16.12 5.75 -10.41
N PRO A 78 16.22 6.66 -9.42
CA PRO A 78 15.98 6.41 -8.00
C PRO A 78 14.49 6.22 -7.69
N ALA A 79 14.16 5.17 -6.93
CA ALA A 79 12.80 4.95 -6.45
C ALA A 79 12.45 5.93 -5.32
N TRP A 80 11.17 6.27 -5.16
CA TRP A 80 10.70 7.23 -4.14
C TRP A 80 11.03 6.81 -2.69
N HIS A 81 11.17 5.50 -2.44
CA HIS A 81 11.58 4.93 -1.14
C HIS A 81 13.10 4.69 -1.03
N GLY A 82 13.86 4.81 -2.13
CA GLY A 82 15.31 4.61 -2.16
C GLY A 82 15.77 3.15 -1.99
N HIS A 83 14.98 2.19 -2.48
CA HIS A 83 15.33 0.76 -2.47
C HIS A 83 15.36 0.21 -3.90
N THR A 84 16.17 -0.82 -4.12
CA THR A 84 16.11 -1.61 -5.36
C THR A 84 14.93 -2.55 -5.22
N GLN A 85 13.92 -2.43 -6.09
CA GLN A 85 12.70 -3.24 -6.00
C GLN A 85 12.38 -3.88 -7.35
N SER A 86 12.03 -5.16 -7.32
CA SER A 86 11.63 -5.92 -8.50
C SER A 86 10.44 -6.82 -8.19
N PHE A 87 9.55 -6.92 -9.17
CA PHE A 87 8.38 -7.80 -9.13
C PHE A 87 8.56 -8.96 -10.11
N PHE A 88 8.22 -10.17 -9.69
CA PHE A 88 8.39 -11.38 -10.50
C PHE A 88 7.10 -12.16 -10.62
N ARG A 89 6.82 -12.66 -11.84
CA ARG A 89 5.82 -13.71 -12.10
C ARG A 89 6.50 -14.98 -12.56
N LEU A 90 6.22 -16.08 -11.88
CA LEU A 90 6.75 -17.40 -12.20
C LEU A 90 5.70 -18.23 -12.96
N ARG A 91 6.15 -18.98 -13.98
CA ARG A 91 5.27 -19.85 -14.77
C ARG A 91 4.52 -20.85 -13.91
N ASP A 92 5.21 -21.49 -12.97
CA ASP A 92 4.69 -22.64 -12.23
C ASP A 92 4.07 -22.25 -10.87
N ALA A 93 3.74 -20.98 -10.64
CA ALA A 93 3.09 -20.44 -9.44
C ALA A 93 1.64 -19.96 -9.74
N SER A 94 0.88 -19.60 -8.70
CA SER A 94 -0.45 -18.98 -8.86
C SER A 94 -0.34 -17.68 -9.66
N GLU A 95 -1.35 -17.36 -10.47
CA GLU A 95 -1.42 -16.05 -11.14
C GLU A 95 -1.51 -14.86 -10.17
N PHE A 96 -1.98 -15.13 -8.95
CA PHE A 96 -2.08 -14.15 -7.86
C PHE A 96 -0.83 -14.12 -6.97
N LEU A 97 0.08 -15.10 -7.08
CA LEU A 97 1.32 -15.13 -6.32
C LEU A 97 2.40 -14.32 -7.06
N LEU A 98 2.29 -13.00 -6.95
CA LEU A 98 3.37 -12.10 -7.31
C LEU A 98 4.47 -12.18 -6.25
N VAL A 99 5.73 -12.15 -6.66
CA VAL A 99 6.86 -11.98 -5.73
C VAL A 99 7.32 -10.54 -5.83
N ASP A 100 7.12 -9.77 -4.76
CA ASP A 100 7.65 -8.41 -4.61
C ASP A 100 8.89 -8.46 -3.71
N CYS A 101 10.04 -8.08 -4.25
CA CYS A 101 11.30 -8.07 -3.51
C CYS A 101 11.85 -6.64 -3.44
N ALA A 102 11.94 -6.09 -2.23
CA ALA A 102 12.64 -4.83 -1.95
C ALA A 102 13.97 -5.09 -1.26
N VAL A 103 15.08 -4.78 -1.94
CA VAL A 103 16.44 -4.83 -1.42
C VAL A 103 16.85 -3.44 -0.91
N MET A 104 17.09 -3.38 0.39
CA MET A 104 17.33 -2.16 1.13
C MET A 104 18.78 -2.05 1.57
N LYS A 105 19.41 -0.93 1.23
CA LYS A 105 20.75 -0.56 1.69
C LYS A 105 20.79 -0.36 3.20
N LEU A 106 21.82 -0.84 3.88
CA LEU A 106 22.02 -0.73 5.32
C LEU A 106 21.94 0.72 5.84
N SER A 107 22.42 1.69 5.06
CA SER A 107 22.34 3.11 5.41
C SER A 107 20.95 3.75 5.31
N ASN A 108 20.00 3.16 4.56
CA ASN A 108 18.68 3.74 4.38
C ASN A 108 17.82 3.50 5.64
N PRO A 109 17.34 4.52 6.36
CA PRO A 109 16.55 4.31 7.58
C PRO A 109 15.13 3.80 7.31
N ASN A 110 14.63 3.94 6.07
CA ASN A 110 13.30 3.46 5.72
C ASN A 110 13.32 1.93 5.63
N ARG A 111 12.60 1.28 6.55
CA ARG A 111 12.50 -0.19 6.64
C ARG A 111 11.07 -0.71 6.65
N PHE A 112 10.08 0.17 6.69
CA PHE A 112 8.67 -0.21 6.84
C PHE A 112 8.42 -1.10 8.08
N LEU A 113 9.04 -0.75 9.21
CA LEU A 113 8.99 -1.53 10.46
C LEU A 113 8.14 -0.87 11.55
N GLU A 114 7.60 0.33 11.30
CA GLU A 114 6.61 1.00 12.15
C GLU A 114 5.37 0.12 12.28
N ARG A 115 5.23 -0.60 13.40
CA ARG A 115 4.20 -1.64 13.57
C ARG A 115 2.78 -1.09 13.46
N GLU A 116 2.59 0.15 13.88
CA GLU A 116 1.33 0.87 13.83
C GLU A 116 0.85 1.13 12.38
N ILE A 117 1.78 1.14 11.41
CA ILE A 117 1.51 1.39 9.99
C ILE A 117 1.61 0.09 9.18
N HIS A 118 2.62 -0.74 9.46
CA HIS A 118 3.02 -1.87 8.63
C HIS A 118 2.67 -3.24 9.20
N GLY A 119 2.17 -3.31 10.44
CA GLY A 119 1.87 -4.57 11.12
C GLY A 119 3.12 -5.21 11.74
N GLN A 120 2.98 -6.45 12.20
CA GLN A 120 4.08 -7.20 12.80
C GLN A 120 4.80 -8.01 11.71
N PRO A 121 6.02 -7.65 11.28
CA PRO A 121 6.70 -8.36 10.21
C PRO A 121 6.94 -9.82 10.57
N LEU A 122 6.85 -10.68 9.56
CA LEU A 122 7.23 -12.09 9.66
C LEU A 122 8.71 -12.23 9.31
N VAL A 123 9.57 -12.29 10.32
CA VAL A 123 11.03 -12.35 10.14
C VAL A 123 11.48 -13.78 9.88
N TYR A 124 12.18 -14.01 8.78
CA TYR A 124 12.75 -15.31 8.42
C TYR A 124 14.14 -15.50 9.01
N PHE A 125 14.97 -14.46 8.94
CA PHE A 125 16.21 -14.35 9.70
C PHE A 125 16.58 -12.87 9.93
N ASP A 126 17.30 -12.61 11.02
CA ASP A 126 17.90 -11.30 11.32
C ASP A 126 19.20 -11.52 12.11
N LYS A 127 20.34 -11.23 11.47
CA LYS A 127 21.67 -11.49 12.02
C LYS A 127 22.16 -10.37 12.94
N THR A 128 21.56 -9.19 12.86
CA THR A 128 22.10 -7.96 13.47
C THR A 128 21.07 -7.17 14.28
N GLY A 129 19.80 -7.60 14.28
CA GLY A 129 18.70 -6.90 14.95
C GLY A 129 18.15 -5.74 14.12
N VAL A 130 18.40 -5.69 12.81
CA VAL A 130 17.96 -4.59 11.94
C VAL A 130 16.45 -4.57 11.69
N THR A 131 15.73 -5.63 12.07
CA THR A 131 14.26 -5.71 12.00
C THR A 131 13.55 -5.17 13.24
N ALA A 132 14.29 -4.57 14.18
CA ALA A 132 13.70 -3.89 15.32
C ALA A 132 12.81 -2.72 14.88
N ALA A 133 11.58 -2.67 15.39
CA ALA A 133 10.66 -1.58 15.09
C ALA A 133 11.21 -0.25 15.65
N PRO A 134 11.17 0.85 14.86
CA PRO A 134 11.52 2.16 15.35
C PRO A 134 10.55 2.61 16.46
N ALA A 135 10.97 3.59 17.26
CA ALA A 135 10.11 4.19 18.27
C ALA A 135 8.92 4.92 17.62
N TRP A 136 7.71 4.66 18.13
CA TRP A 136 6.50 5.31 17.67
C TRP A 136 6.31 6.68 18.35
N ASP A 137 6.26 7.75 17.54
CA ASP A 137 5.91 9.09 18.01
C ASP A 137 4.41 9.36 17.81
N GLY A 138 3.62 8.88 18.78
CA GLY A 138 2.16 9.05 18.75
C GLY A 138 1.71 10.51 18.74
N ALA A 139 2.42 11.40 19.44
CA ALA A 139 2.05 12.81 19.52
C ALA A 139 2.27 13.53 18.17
N ALA A 140 3.42 13.29 17.52
CA ALA A 140 3.65 13.82 16.18
C ALA A 140 2.64 13.25 15.17
N TRP A 141 2.26 11.98 15.32
CA TRP A 141 1.26 11.38 14.46
C TRP A 141 -0.13 11.99 14.64
N GLU A 142 -0.57 12.19 15.88
CA GLU A 142 -1.84 12.87 16.19
C GLU A 142 -1.89 14.28 15.62
N MET A 143 -0.80 15.05 15.75
CA MET A 143 -0.69 16.37 15.12
C MET A 143 -0.84 16.30 13.61
N ARG A 144 -0.24 15.30 12.96
CA ARG A 144 -0.35 15.08 11.51
C ARG A 144 -1.78 14.77 11.08
N VAL A 145 -2.46 13.89 11.82
CA VAL A 145 -3.87 13.51 11.62
C VAL A 145 -4.79 14.72 11.79
N ALA A 146 -4.60 15.50 12.85
CA ALA A 146 -5.37 16.71 13.10
C ALA A 146 -5.19 17.75 12.00
N ARG A 147 -3.94 18.00 11.59
CA ARG A 147 -3.63 18.90 10.47
C ARG A 147 -4.29 18.42 9.19
N ARG A 148 -4.21 17.13 8.87
CA ARG A 148 -4.79 16.60 7.64
C ARG A 148 -6.32 16.74 7.62
N ARG A 149 -6.98 16.52 8.75
CA ARG A 149 -8.43 16.77 8.89
C ARG A 149 -8.77 18.24 8.66
N ALA A 150 -7.99 19.17 9.21
CA ALA A 150 -8.17 20.60 8.98
C ALA A 150 -7.97 20.97 7.51
N ASP A 151 -6.93 20.43 6.85
CA ASP A 151 -6.68 20.66 5.43
C ASP A 151 -7.87 20.18 4.57
N LEU A 152 -8.45 19.01 4.86
CA LEU A 152 -9.64 18.51 4.15
C LEU A 152 -10.86 19.41 4.35
N ARG A 153 -11.02 19.97 5.55
CA ARG A 153 -12.07 20.94 5.88
C ARG A 153 -11.97 22.20 5.03
N GLU A 154 -10.78 22.76 4.89
CA GLU A 154 -10.58 23.97 4.09
C GLU A 154 -10.62 23.71 2.57
N MET A 155 -10.11 22.55 2.15
CA MET A 155 -9.97 22.20 0.73
C MET A 155 -11.32 21.88 0.08
N LEU A 156 -12.17 21.06 0.72
CA LEU A 156 -13.39 20.56 0.09
C LEU A 156 -14.33 21.67 -0.43
N PRO A 157 -14.66 22.72 0.34
CA PRO A 157 -15.54 23.80 -0.14
C PRO A 157 -15.05 24.51 -1.41
N ILE A 158 -13.72 24.57 -1.61
CA ILE A 158 -13.11 25.27 -2.75
C ILE A 158 -13.22 24.42 -4.03
N PHE A 159 -13.00 23.11 -3.91
CA PHE A 159 -12.83 22.23 -5.07
C PHE A 159 -14.04 21.31 -5.34
N ALA A 160 -15.01 21.24 -4.42
CA ALA A 160 -16.14 20.32 -4.50
C ALA A 160 -17.02 20.48 -5.75
N ASN A 161 -17.04 21.66 -6.37
CA ASN A 161 -17.84 21.93 -7.56
C ASN A 161 -17.18 21.47 -8.88
N PHE A 162 -15.97 20.93 -8.86
CA PHE A 162 -15.24 20.56 -10.07
C PHE A 162 -15.96 19.50 -10.91
N PRO A 163 -16.48 18.39 -10.33
CA PRO A 163 -17.26 17.43 -11.11
C PRO A 163 -18.46 18.06 -11.83
N GLU A 164 -19.21 18.94 -11.16
CA GLU A 164 -20.37 19.61 -11.76
C GLU A 164 -19.95 20.57 -12.87
N LYS A 165 -18.86 21.33 -12.66
CA LYS A 165 -18.31 22.23 -13.70
C LYS A 165 -18.00 21.49 -14.99
N GLU A 166 -17.41 20.30 -14.91
CA GLU A 166 -17.08 19.49 -16.09
C GLU A 166 -18.32 18.82 -16.69
N LEU A 167 -19.28 18.38 -15.87
CA LEU A 167 -20.57 17.89 -16.37
C LEU A 167 -21.33 18.96 -17.18
N GLN A 168 -21.34 20.21 -16.71
CA GLN A 168 -21.98 21.34 -17.42
C GLN A 168 -21.31 21.64 -18.76
N ARG A 169 -20.03 21.27 -18.93
CA ARG A 169 -19.30 21.40 -20.20
C ARG A 169 -19.45 20.18 -21.12
N GLY A 170 -20.19 19.15 -20.68
CA GLY A 170 -20.25 17.87 -21.37
C GLY A 170 -18.97 17.03 -21.27
N GLN A 171 -18.05 17.36 -20.36
CA GLN A 171 -16.76 16.69 -20.17
C GLN A 171 -16.89 15.59 -19.09
N ALA A 172 -17.59 14.50 -19.44
CA ALA A 172 -17.89 13.43 -18.48
C ALA A 172 -16.64 12.69 -17.96
N ILE A 173 -15.59 12.58 -18.78
CA ILE A 173 -14.31 11.93 -18.39
C ILE A 173 -13.63 12.75 -17.29
N ASP A 174 -13.52 14.06 -17.47
CA ASP A 174 -12.91 14.96 -16.49
C ASP A 174 -13.74 15.02 -15.20
N ALA A 175 -15.07 15.04 -15.33
CA ALA A 175 -15.98 14.98 -14.19
C ALA A 175 -15.77 13.70 -13.35
N LEU A 176 -15.65 12.54 -14.00
CA LEU A 176 -15.37 11.27 -13.32
C LEU A 176 -13.98 11.28 -12.67
N GLY A 177 -12.99 11.88 -13.34
CA GLY A 177 -11.64 12.07 -12.81
C GLY A 177 -11.63 12.88 -11.52
N TYR A 178 -12.31 14.02 -11.50
CA TYR A 178 -12.47 14.82 -10.28
C TYR A 178 -13.27 14.10 -9.21
N TYR A 179 -14.38 13.45 -9.56
CA TYR A 179 -15.19 12.72 -8.59
C TYR A 179 -14.38 11.66 -7.83
N ASN A 180 -13.62 10.81 -8.54
CA ASN A 180 -12.82 9.77 -7.92
C ASN A 180 -11.57 10.34 -7.23
N GLY A 181 -10.81 11.18 -7.94
CA GLY A 181 -9.51 11.68 -7.49
C GLY A 181 -9.59 12.72 -6.37
N LEU A 182 -10.70 13.44 -6.26
CA LEU A 182 -10.95 14.45 -5.25
C LEU A 182 -11.98 13.97 -4.22
N LEU A 183 -13.23 13.75 -4.64
CA LEU A 183 -14.35 13.59 -3.69
C LEU A 183 -14.35 12.22 -2.99
N VAL A 184 -14.33 11.13 -3.75
CA VAL A 184 -14.29 9.77 -3.19
C VAL A 184 -13.01 9.60 -2.37
N ARG A 185 -11.87 10.07 -2.88
CA ARG A 185 -10.60 10.06 -2.15
C ARG A 185 -10.71 10.79 -0.81
N SER A 186 -11.28 11.98 -0.77
CA SER A 186 -11.46 12.74 0.48
C SER A 186 -12.41 12.06 1.46
N LEU A 187 -13.53 11.52 0.99
CA LEU A 187 -14.46 10.76 1.84
C LEU A 187 -13.77 9.55 2.47
N VAL A 188 -13.06 8.76 1.66
CA VAL A 188 -12.32 7.59 2.12
C VAL A 188 -11.25 7.99 3.13
N GLU A 189 -10.54 9.09 2.90
CA GLU A 189 -9.56 9.60 3.85
C GLU A 189 -10.20 10.02 5.17
N LEU A 190 -11.36 10.70 5.16
CA LEU A 190 -12.10 11.07 6.37
C LEU A 190 -12.59 9.84 7.16
N LEU A 191 -13.09 8.81 6.48
CA LEU A 191 -13.49 7.56 7.09
C LEU A 191 -12.29 6.86 7.76
N ARG A 192 -11.13 6.86 7.10
CA ARG A 192 -9.91 6.33 7.74
C ARG A 192 -9.43 7.19 8.89
N LEU A 193 -9.48 8.52 8.80
CA LEU A 193 -9.14 9.38 9.93
C LEU A 193 -10.01 9.12 11.16
N ARG A 194 -11.21 8.52 10.98
CA ARG A 194 -12.08 8.08 12.08
C ARG A 194 -11.72 6.69 12.60
N HIS A 195 -11.49 5.71 11.72
CA HIS A 195 -11.37 4.30 12.10
C HIS A 195 -9.94 3.73 12.11
N ASP A 196 -9.04 4.31 11.32
CA ASP A 196 -7.66 3.86 11.14
C ASP A 196 -6.71 5.05 10.84
N PRO A 197 -6.51 5.95 11.81
CA PRO A 197 -5.78 7.20 11.59
C PRO A 197 -4.29 6.98 11.27
N THR A 198 -3.70 5.83 11.63
CA THR A 198 -2.30 5.48 11.29
C THR A 198 -2.12 5.17 9.81
N ARG A 199 -3.19 4.78 9.12
CA ARG A 199 -3.17 4.43 7.69
C ARG A 199 -4.19 5.26 6.91
N HIS A 200 -4.39 6.52 7.30
CA HIS A 200 -5.34 7.44 6.62
C HIS A 200 -5.04 7.65 5.13
N HIS A 201 -3.77 7.54 4.74
CA HIS A 201 -3.30 7.75 3.37
C HIS A 201 -3.36 6.48 2.51
N PHE A 202 -3.86 5.34 3.01
CA PHE A 202 -3.86 4.07 2.27
C PHE A 202 -4.95 3.97 1.19
N GLY A 203 -5.78 5.00 1.01
CA GLY A 203 -6.77 5.07 -0.07
C GLY A 203 -7.84 3.99 0.06
N LEU A 204 -8.18 3.29 -1.02
CA LEU A 204 -9.22 2.26 -1.02
C LEU A 204 -8.77 0.88 -0.47
N ARG A 205 -7.50 0.72 -0.11
CA ARG A 205 -6.93 -0.59 0.28
C ARG A 205 -7.42 -1.08 1.64
N TYR A 206 -7.86 -2.32 1.77
CA TYR A 206 -8.23 -2.93 3.06
C TYR A 206 -9.46 -2.33 3.78
N LEU A 207 -10.30 -1.54 3.10
CA LEU A 207 -11.45 -0.89 3.74
C LEU A 207 -12.41 -1.88 4.41
N TYR A 208 -12.60 -3.06 3.83
CA TYR A 208 -13.43 -4.14 4.39
C TYR A 208 -12.94 -4.68 5.76
N HIS A 209 -11.66 -4.46 6.10
CA HIS A 209 -11.10 -4.88 7.39
C HIS A 209 -11.12 -3.78 8.45
N ILE A 210 -11.31 -2.52 8.05
CA ILE A 210 -11.15 -1.36 8.94
C ILE A 210 -12.45 -0.59 9.16
N LEU A 211 -13.38 -0.61 8.20
CA LEU A 211 -14.64 0.10 8.30
C LEU A 211 -15.73 -0.80 8.87
N PRO A 212 -16.64 -0.26 9.69
CA PRO A 212 -17.87 -0.96 10.05
C PRO A 212 -18.68 -1.36 8.80
N ALA A 213 -19.32 -2.53 8.83
CA ALA A 213 -20.07 -3.08 7.69
C ALA A 213 -21.12 -2.10 7.11
N GLN A 214 -21.76 -1.30 7.97
CA GLN A 214 -22.73 -0.28 7.56
C GLN A 214 -22.09 0.87 6.75
N GLU A 215 -20.86 1.26 7.08
CA GLU A 215 -20.14 2.30 6.34
C GLU A 215 -19.60 1.75 5.03
N VAL A 216 -19.14 0.49 5.01
CA VAL A 216 -18.80 -0.21 3.76
C VAL A 216 -20.00 -0.25 2.82
N ALA A 217 -21.17 -0.69 3.31
CA ALA A 217 -22.40 -0.77 2.51
C ALA A 217 -22.86 0.60 1.98
N ARG A 218 -22.56 1.69 2.70
CA ARG A 218 -22.83 3.07 2.26
C ARG A 218 -21.78 3.56 1.24
N LEU A 219 -20.51 3.22 1.42
CA LEU A 219 -19.39 3.68 0.59
C LEU A 219 -19.31 2.97 -0.75
N GLU A 220 -19.47 1.64 -0.76
CA GLU A 220 -19.22 0.82 -1.95
C GLU A 220 -20.04 1.28 -3.17
N PRO A 221 -21.36 1.57 -3.08
CA PRO A 221 -22.12 2.07 -4.22
C PRO A 221 -21.65 3.44 -4.73
N LEU A 222 -21.00 4.26 -3.89
CA LEU A 222 -20.46 5.56 -4.29
C LEU A 222 -19.19 5.42 -5.13
N CYS A 223 -18.45 4.32 -5.01
CA CYS A 223 -17.20 4.11 -5.75
C CYS A 223 -17.41 3.75 -7.24
N PHE A 224 -18.61 3.34 -7.63
CA PHE A 224 -18.96 2.98 -9.00
C PHE A 224 -19.92 4.01 -9.57
N VAL A 225 -19.75 4.45 -10.82
CA VAL A 225 -20.61 5.46 -11.46
C VAL A 225 -21.19 4.88 -12.73
N ALA A 226 -22.52 4.93 -12.87
CA ALA A 226 -23.21 4.39 -14.06
C ALA A 226 -23.21 5.39 -15.23
N ASP A 227 -23.52 6.66 -14.95
CA ASP A 227 -23.65 7.72 -15.95
C ASP A 227 -23.51 9.11 -15.30
N ALA A 228 -23.66 10.18 -16.11
CA ALA A 228 -23.53 11.57 -15.64
C ALA A 228 -24.62 11.98 -14.62
N ALA A 229 -25.82 11.42 -14.69
CA ALA A 229 -26.89 11.70 -13.73
C ALA A 229 -26.61 11.01 -12.39
N ASP A 230 -26.13 9.77 -12.43
CA ASP A 230 -25.64 9.03 -11.27
C ASP A 230 -24.45 9.75 -10.62
N LEU A 231 -23.49 10.22 -11.41
CA LEU A 231 -22.33 10.98 -10.93
C LEU A 231 -22.75 12.22 -10.13
N ARG A 232 -23.71 12.99 -10.65
CA ARG A 232 -24.24 14.19 -9.96
C ARG A 232 -24.92 13.83 -8.64
N ARG A 233 -25.76 12.80 -8.63
CA ARG A 233 -26.43 12.32 -7.41
C ARG A 233 -25.42 11.85 -6.36
N LYS A 234 -24.43 11.05 -6.78
CA LYS A 234 -23.39 10.53 -5.89
C LYS A 234 -22.45 11.61 -5.39
N THR A 235 -22.16 12.63 -6.20
CA THR A 235 -21.41 13.82 -5.78
C THR A 235 -22.09 14.49 -4.59
N ALA A 236 -23.41 14.73 -4.65
CA ALA A 236 -24.16 15.29 -3.53
C ALA A 236 -24.11 14.38 -2.29
N ALA A 237 -24.26 13.06 -2.46
CA ALA A 237 -24.21 12.10 -1.36
C ALA A 237 -22.83 12.02 -0.69
N VAL A 238 -21.74 12.06 -1.47
CA VAL A 238 -20.36 12.08 -0.98
C VAL A 238 -20.10 13.35 -0.18
N LEU A 239 -20.50 14.51 -0.70
CA LEU A 239 -20.30 15.80 -0.02
C LEU A 239 -21.06 15.87 1.30
N ALA A 240 -22.34 15.48 1.32
CA ALA A 240 -23.13 15.44 2.54
C ALA A 240 -22.50 14.51 3.61
N TRP A 241 -21.89 13.40 3.19
CA TRP A 241 -21.18 12.53 4.12
C TRP A 241 -19.86 13.14 4.60
N CYS A 242 -19.08 13.76 3.72
CA CYS A 242 -17.89 14.52 4.14
C CYS A 242 -18.25 15.60 5.16
N GLU A 243 -19.37 16.30 4.97
CA GLU A 243 -19.86 17.32 5.89
C GLU A 243 -20.20 16.75 7.27
N GLU A 244 -20.92 15.63 7.30
CA GLU A 244 -21.21 14.84 8.51
C GLU A 244 -19.92 14.43 9.25
N LEU A 245 -18.92 13.93 8.52
CA LEU A 245 -17.63 13.49 9.09
C LEU A 245 -16.78 14.66 9.62
N LEU A 246 -16.92 15.83 9.01
CA LEU A 246 -16.22 17.07 9.39
C LEU A 246 -16.99 17.89 10.43
N GLY A 247 -18.22 17.51 10.77
CA GLY A 247 -19.02 18.21 11.79
C GLY A 247 -19.47 19.60 11.35
N TYR A 248 -19.73 19.80 10.04
CA TYR A 248 -20.49 20.98 9.61
C TYR A 248 -21.94 20.79 10.05
N GLN A 249 -22.41 21.64 10.95
CA GLN A 249 -23.83 21.85 11.24
C GLN A 249 -24.26 23.18 10.65
#